data_AF-A0A812ZJN6-F1
#
_entry.id   AF-A0A812ZJN6-F1
#
_cell.length_a   1.000
_cell.length_b   1.000
_cell.length_c   1.000
_cell.angle_alpha   90.00
_cell.angle_beta   90.00
_cell.angle_gamma   90.00
#
_symmetry.space_group_name_H-M   'P 1'
#
loop_
_entity.id
_entity.type
_entity.pdbx_description
1 polymer ?
#
loop_
_entity_poly.entity_id
_entity_poly.type
_entity_poly.pdbx_seq_one_letter_code
_entity_poly.pdbx_strand_id
1 'polypeptide(L)'
;MPKKLENCYILTCNVSLEYEKSEVNAGFFYSSSEQREKLVDSERKFTDEKVKKIIELKRKVCTEENGRTFVVINQKGIDPPSLEMLAREGIIALRRAKRRNMERLPLACGGQAVNSVDDLDLDDLGYADLVYEQSLEDDKFTFIEGVKNPHSCTVLIQGSTDHAIAQMKDAIKDGLRATQNCVEDEAIVPGAGAFEIAAHVHLEQFKRTVDGKPRLGVEIFAKALLVVPKTLLENSGLDVQDKLLRVLADRENKHRVVGVSVASGDPIDPAIEGIYDNFLVKKQMLGLAPVLAEQLLLVDEVIRAGKSMKSDGGMQG
;
A
#
# COMPACT_ATOMS: atom_id res chain seq x y z
N MET A 1 -18.19 -5.63 25.86
CA MET A 1 -17.35 -4.43 25.66
C MET A 1 -18.17 -3.35 24.96
N PRO A 2 -17.90 -2.06 25.22
CA PRO A 2 -18.59 -0.96 24.54
C PRO A 2 -18.29 -0.98 23.04
N LYS A 3 -19.28 -0.57 22.22
CA LYS A 3 -19.16 -0.56 20.75
C LYS A 3 -18.60 0.76 20.19
N LYS A 4 -18.72 1.84 20.95
CA LYS A 4 -18.29 3.19 20.57
C LYS A 4 -17.69 3.86 21.81
N LEU A 5 -16.56 4.51 21.63
CA LEU A 5 -15.88 5.32 22.64
C LEU A 5 -15.42 6.64 22.00
N GLU A 6 -15.52 7.73 22.77
CA GLU A 6 -15.15 9.09 22.34
C GLU A 6 -14.03 9.61 23.25
N ASN A 7 -13.11 10.41 22.71
CA ASN A 7 -11.91 10.93 23.40
C ASN A 7 -11.08 9.82 24.05
N CYS A 8 -10.58 8.90 23.22
CA CYS A 8 -9.89 7.70 23.63
C CYS A 8 -8.38 7.91 23.76
N TYR A 9 -7.82 7.43 24.87
CA TYR A 9 -6.41 7.03 24.89
C TYR A 9 -6.24 5.64 24.28
N ILE A 10 -5.19 5.50 23.48
CA ILE A 10 -4.86 4.25 22.80
C ILE A 10 -3.54 3.73 23.36
N LEU A 11 -3.60 2.56 23.99
CA LEU A 11 -2.43 1.82 24.41
C LEU A 11 -2.09 0.76 23.36
N THR A 12 -0.94 0.91 22.71
CA THR A 12 -0.40 -0.09 21.79
C THR A 12 0.61 -0.98 22.48
N CYS A 13 0.32 -2.28 22.59
CA CYS A 13 1.20 -3.24 23.25
C CYS A 13 1.58 -4.42 22.34
N ASN A 14 2.74 -5.01 22.64
CA ASN A 14 3.18 -6.29 22.11
C ASN A 14 3.50 -7.26 23.27
N VAL A 15 2.57 -7.35 24.23
CA VAL A 15 2.71 -8.17 25.44
C VAL A 15 1.74 -9.32 25.38
N SER A 16 2.17 -10.53 25.74
CA SER A 16 1.24 -11.65 25.86
C SER A 16 0.35 -11.46 27.09
N LEU A 17 -0.95 -11.32 26.84
CA LEU A 17 -2.02 -11.33 27.85
C LEU A 17 -2.82 -12.64 27.75
N GLU A 18 -2.15 -13.73 27.36
CA GLU A 18 -2.72 -15.07 27.33
C GLU A 18 -2.00 -15.95 28.37
N TYR A 19 -2.59 -17.09 28.68
CA TYR A 19 -1.90 -18.15 29.39
C TYR A 19 -0.70 -18.63 28.57
N GLU A 20 0.51 -18.42 29.09
CA GLU A 20 1.74 -18.86 28.45
C GLU A 20 2.17 -20.20 29.01
N LYS A 21 2.45 -21.15 28.13
CA LYS A 21 3.22 -22.35 28.50
C LYS A 21 4.68 -21.94 28.59
N SER A 22 5.40 -22.57 29.52
CA SER A 22 6.85 -22.42 29.59
C SER A 22 7.51 -22.80 28.27
N GLU A 23 8.46 -21.98 27.80
CA GLU A 23 9.22 -22.26 26.57
C GLU A 23 10.06 -23.54 26.69
N VAL A 24 10.53 -23.81 27.91
CA VAL A 24 11.20 -25.06 28.28
C VAL A 24 10.15 -26.06 28.74
N ASN A 25 10.38 -27.36 28.50
CA ASN A 25 9.53 -28.42 29.02
C ASN A 25 9.58 -28.44 30.56
N ALA A 26 8.69 -27.67 31.19
CA ALA A 26 8.46 -27.67 32.62
C ALA A 26 7.12 -28.33 32.90
N GLY A 27 7.09 -29.22 33.89
CA GLY A 27 5.88 -29.88 34.37
C GLY A 27 5.74 -29.62 35.86
N PHE A 28 4.51 -29.34 36.28
CA PHE A 28 4.20 -29.26 37.70
C PHE A 28 3.96 -30.66 38.25
N PHE A 29 4.69 -31.01 39.31
CA PHE A 29 4.42 -32.20 40.11
C PHE A 29 3.60 -31.78 41.33
N TYR A 30 2.40 -32.33 41.47
CA TYR A 30 1.52 -32.09 42.61
C TYR A 30 1.08 -33.43 43.20
N SER A 31 0.99 -33.50 44.53
CA SER A 31 0.60 -34.71 45.26
C SER A 31 -0.84 -34.64 45.78
N SER A 32 -1.48 -33.48 45.69
CA SER A 32 -2.84 -33.22 46.19
C SER A 32 -3.63 -32.31 45.24
N SER A 33 -4.96 -32.41 45.27
CA SER A 33 -5.86 -31.56 44.47
C SER A 33 -5.73 -30.07 44.82
N GLU A 34 -5.56 -29.74 46.10
CA GLU A 34 -5.38 -28.34 46.56
C GLU A 34 -4.08 -27.71 46.02
N GLN A 35 -3.00 -28.48 45.94
CA GLN A 35 -1.75 -28.00 45.34
C GLN A 35 -1.93 -27.73 43.84
N ARG A 36 -2.71 -28.56 43.13
CA ARG A 36 -3.00 -28.35 41.71
C ARG A 36 -3.75 -27.03 41.49
N GLU A 37 -4.77 -26.74 42.29
CA GLU A 37 -5.53 -25.49 42.19
C GLU A 37 -4.64 -24.27 42.45
N LYS A 38 -3.85 -24.29 43.53
CA LYS A 38 -2.92 -23.19 43.86
C LYS A 38 -1.91 -22.90 42.74
N LEU A 39 -1.44 -23.94 42.04
CA LEU A 39 -0.50 -23.79 40.94
C LEU A 39 -1.16 -23.15 39.72
N VAL A 40 -2.36 -23.59 39.35
CA VAL A 40 -3.15 -22.98 38.27
C VAL A 40 -3.45 -21.51 38.58
N ASP A 41 -3.80 -21.20 39.83
CA ASP A 41 -3.99 -19.82 40.26
C ASP A 41 -2.70 -19.02 40.21
N SER A 42 -1.56 -19.62 40.55
CA SER A 42 -0.26 -18.93 40.51
C SER A 42 0.20 -18.58 39.09
N GLU A 43 -0.06 -19.44 38.12
CA GLU A 43 0.24 -19.14 36.72
C GLU A 43 -0.66 -18.01 36.20
N ARG A 44 -1.94 -18.03 36.58
CA ARG A 44 -2.89 -16.97 36.22
C ARG A 44 -2.57 -15.63 36.87
N LYS A 45 -2.09 -15.63 38.12
CA LYS A 45 -1.69 -14.40 38.82
C LYS A 45 -0.72 -13.56 38.00
N PHE A 46 0.21 -14.18 37.28
CA PHE A 46 1.14 -13.44 36.43
C PHE A 46 0.45 -12.68 35.30
N THR A 47 -0.49 -13.31 34.59
CA THR A 47 -1.27 -12.65 33.53
C THR A 47 -2.24 -11.62 34.13
N ASP A 48 -2.89 -11.96 35.23
CA ASP A 48 -3.82 -11.07 35.94
C ASP A 48 -3.12 -9.81 36.46
N GLU A 49 -1.89 -9.93 36.97
CA GLU A 49 -1.06 -8.79 37.41
C GLU A 49 -0.75 -7.85 36.25
N LYS A 50 -0.40 -8.38 35.07
CA LYS A 50 -0.18 -7.55 33.88
C LYS A 50 -1.43 -6.77 33.47
N VAL A 51 -2.59 -7.41 33.49
CA VAL A 51 -3.87 -6.78 33.15
C VAL A 51 -4.27 -5.74 34.20
N LYS A 52 -4.03 -6.04 35.49
CA LYS A 52 -4.26 -5.08 36.59
C LYS A 52 -3.44 -3.81 36.42
N LYS A 53 -2.17 -3.89 36.01
CA LYS A 53 -1.35 -2.69 35.72
C LYS A 53 -1.96 -1.80 34.63
N ILE A 54 -2.52 -2.41 33.57
CA ILE A 54 -3.23 -1.67 32.50
C ILE A 54 -4.49 -1.00 33.06
N ILE A 55 -5.24 -1.71 33.92
CA ILE A 55 -6.44 -1.16 34.58
C ILE A 55 -6.08 -0.03 35.54
N GLU A 56 -4.98 -0.15 36.29
CA GLU A 56 -4.45 0.89 37.18
C GLU A 56 -4.07 2.14 36.39
N LEU A 57 -3.40 1.98 35.25
CA LEU A 57 -3.10 3.08 34.34
C LEU A 57 -4.39 3.77 33.86
N LYS A 58 -5.38 3.00 33.39
CA LYS A 58 -6.68 3.55 33.00
C LYS A 58 -7.28 4.36 34.16
N ARG A 59 -7.32 3.84 35.38
CA ARG A 59 -7.89 4.56 36.55
C ARG A 59 -7.12 5.83 36.90
N LYS A 60 -5.80 5.86 36.69
CA LYS A 60 -4.95 7.03 36.91
C LYS A 60 -5.18 8.12 35.86
N VAL A 61 -5.43 7.73 34.62
CA VAL A 61 -5.44 8.64 33.45
C VAL A 61 -6.86 9.07 33.05
N CYS A 62 -7.83 8.17 33.17
CA CYS A 62 -9.24 8.39 32.84
C CYS A 62 -10.03 8.72 34.12
N THR A 63 -9.99 9.98 34.54
CA THR A 63 -10.84 10.52 35.61
C THR A 63 -12.19 10.98 35.06
N GLU A 64 -13.23 10.97 35.90
CA GLU A 64 -14.59 11.45 35.52
C GLU A 64 -14.57 12.92 35.04
N GLU A 65 -13.66 13.72 35.57
CA GLU A 65 -13.45 15.12 35.18
C GLU A 65 -12.91 15.27 33.76
N ASN A 66 -12.09 14.32 33.31
CA ASN A 66 -11.49 14.34 31.98
C ASN A 66 -12.41 13.74 30.90
N GLY A 67 -13.37 12.90 31.29
CA GLY A 67 -14.31 12.23 30.36
C GLY A 67 -13.64 11.36 29.29
N ARG A 68 -12.36 10.99 29.48
CA ARG A 68 -11.56 10.23 28.50
C ARG A 68 -11.76 8.73 28.66
N THR A 69 -11.83 8.03 27.55
CA THR A 69 -11.97 6.56 27.52
C THR A 69 -10.64 5.90 27.17
N PHE A 70 -10.59 4.56 27.22
CA PHE A 70 -9.34 3.82 27.06
C PHE A 70 -9.51 2.61 26.14
N VAL A 71 -8.57 2.44 25.22
CA VAL A 71 -8.54 1.36 24.23
C VAL A 71 -7.18 0.68 24.28
N VAL A 72 -7.18 -0.65 24.33
CA VAL A 72 -5.97 -1.48 24.30
C VAL A 72 -5.92 -2.20 22.96
N ILE A 73 -4.82 -2.03 22.23
CA ILE A 73 -4.56 -2.73 20.98
C ILE A 73 -3.31 -3.56 21.17
N ASN A 74 -3.50 -4.88 21.26
CA ASN A 74 -2.42 -5.82 21.47
C ASN A 74 -2.08 -6.57 20.17
N GLN A 75 -0.79 -6.64 19.85
CA GLN A 75 -0.29 -7.50 18.78
C GLN A 75 -0.44 -8.98 19.13
N LYS A 76 -0.22 -9.33 20.39
CA LYS A 76 -0.40 -10.68 20.90
C LYS A 76 -1.86 -10.93 21.25
N GLY A 77 -2.14 -12.13 21.70
CA GLY A 77 -3.48 -12.50 22.09
C GLY A 77 -3.89 -11.95 23.46
N ILE A 78 -5.17 -12.14 23.78
CA ILE A 78 -5.76 -11.81 25.07
C ILE A 78 -6.71 -12.97 25.41
N ASP A 79 -6.56 -13.58 26.58
CA ASP A 79 -7.39 -14.70 27.00
C ASP A 79 -8.77 -14.24 27.50
N PRO A 80 -9.80 -15.11 27.48
CA PRO A 80 -11.16 -14.73 27.86
C PRO A 80 -11.30 -14.12 29.28
N PRO A 81 -10.65 -14.64 30.33
CA PRO A 81 -10.63 -14.00 31.65
C PRO A 81 -10.10 -12.57 31.62
N SER A 82 -8.96 -12.32 30.96
CA SER A 82 -8.40 -10.97 30.82
C SER A 82 -9.32 -10.03 30.03
N LEU A 83 -9.96 -10.54 28.97
CA LEU A 83 -10.97 -9.79 28.23
C LEU A 83 -12.15 -9.40 29.14
N GLU A 84 -12.59 -10.28 30.04
CA GLU A 84 -13.65 -9.96 30.99
C GLU A 84 -13.22 -8.88 31.99
N MET A 85 -11.98 -8.94 32.50
CA MET A 85 -11.44 -7.90 33.40
C MET A 85 -11.40 -6.54 32.71
N LEU A 86 -10.91 -6.47 31.47
CA LEU A 86 -10.90 -5.23 30.67
C LEU A 86 -12.31 -4.75 30.33
N ALA A 87 -13.23 -5.68 30.02
CA ALA A 87 -14.61 -5.36 29.70
C ALA A 87 -15.41 -4.81 30.89
N ARG A 88 -15.18 -5.31 32.11
CA ARG A 88 -15.79 -4.78 33.35
C ARG A 88 -15.41 -3.31 33.58
N GLU A 89 -14.21 -2.95 33.18
CA GLU A 89 -13.71 -1.57 33.20
C GLU A 89 -14.11 -0.77 31.95
N GLY A 90 -14.90 -1.31 31.03
CA GLY A 90 -15.31 -0.60 29.82
C GLY A 90 -14.17 -0.29 28.84
N ILE A 91 -13.05 -1.01 28.93
CA ILE A 91 -11.93 -0.89 27.98
C ILE A 91 -12.27 -1.71 26.72
N ILE A 92 -12.10 -1.12 25.53
CA ILE A 92 -12.09 -1.90 24.28
C ILE A 92 -10.73 -2.55 24.15
N ALA A 93 -10.68 -3.88 24.07
CA ALA A 93 -9.44 -4.63 23.92
C ALA A 93 -9.42 -5.40 22.59
N LEU A 94 -8.50 -5.04 21.71
CA LEU A 94 -8.25 -5.73 20.45
C LEU A 94 -7.09 -6.71 20.62
N ARG A 95 -7.36 -7.98 20.31
CA ARG A 95 -6.35 -9.05 20.32
C ARG A 95 -5.83 -9.31 18.92
N ARG A 96 -4.58 -9.78 18.81
CA ARG A 96 -3.96 -10.26 17.57
C ARG A 96 -3.96 -9.21 16.45
N ALA A 97 -3.64 -7.95 16.80
CA ALA A 97 -3.48 -6.90 15.81
C ALA A 97 -2.34 -7.24 14.84
N LYS A 98 -2.54 -6.98 13.54
CA LYS A 98 -1.50 -7.19 12.53
C LYS A 98 -0.31 -6.26 12.82
N ARG A 99 0.91 -6.76 12.70
CA ARG A 99 2.16 -5.98 12.91
C ARG A 99 2.17 -4.65 12.14
N ARG A 100 1.72 -4.65 10.87
CA ARG A 100 1.61 -3.43 10.05
C ARG A 100 0.71 -2.35 10.66
N ASN A 101 -0.30 -2.73 11.45
CA ASN A 101 -1.16 -1.78 12.15
C ASN A 101 -0.44 -1.23 13.39
N MET A 102 0.33 -2.07 14.08
CA MET A 102 1.14 -1.65 15.24
C MET A 102 2.25 -0.66 14.87
N GLU A 103 2.74 -0.71 13.64
CA GLU A 103 3.69 0.28 13.11
C GLU A 103 2.97 1.60 12.73
N ARG A 104 1.72 1.52 12.27
CA ARG A 104 0.91 2.68 11.83
C ARG A 104 0.24 3.43 12.98
N LEU A 105 -0.17 2.72 14.02
CA LEU A 105 -0.92 3.32 15.15
C LEU A 105 -0.11 4.39 15.89
N PRO A 106 1.16 4.16 16.27
CA PRO A 106 2.00 5.21 16.87
C PRO A 106 2.20 6.42 15.95
N LEU A 107 2.34 6.18 14.63
CA LEU A 107 2.50 7.26 13.65
C LEU A 107 1.22 8.10 13.50
N ALA A 108 0.04 7.49 13.67
CA ALA A 108 -1.25 8.15 13.53
C ALA A 108 -1.71 8.80 14.86
N CYS A 109 -1.80 8.00 15.91
CA CYS A 109 -2.36 8.37 17.21
C CYS A 109 -1.34 9.05 18.13
N GLY A 110 -0.04 8.90 17.86
CA GLY A 110 1.03 9.16 18.82
C GLY A 110 1.22 8.00 19.80
N GLY A 111 2.04 8.21 20.82
CA GLY A 111 2.41 7.18 21.80
C GLY A 111 3.52 6.26 21.31
N GLN A 112 3.91 5.31 22.16
CA GLN A 112 4.95 4.31 21.85
C GLN A 112 4.37 2.89 21.87
N ALA A 113 4.96 2.02 21.05
CA ALA A 113 4.63 0.60 21.07
C ALA A 113 5.32 -0.07 22.26
N VAL A 114 4.53 -0.39 23.29
CA VAL A 114 5.06 -0.88 24.55
C VAL A 114 5.26 -2.40 24.53
N ASN A 115 6.42 -2.86 25.02
CA ASN A 115 6.77 -4.29 25.09
C ASN A 115 6.69 -4.89 26.51
N SER A 116 6.56 -4.07 27.56
CA SER A 116 6.31 -4.52 28.94
C SER A 116 5.30 -3.61 29.62
N VAL A 117 4.46 -4.15 30.50
CA VAL A 117 3.44 -3.39 31.25
C VAL A 117 3.95 -2.83 32.58
N ASP A 118 5.24 -3.01 32.88
CA ASP A 118 5.80 -2.62 34.18
C ASP A 118 5.97 -1.11 34.32
N ASP A 119 6.47 -0.45 33.27
CA ASP A 119 6.76 0.99 33.24
C ASP A 119 5.85 1.65 32.20
N LEU A 120 4.55 1.74 32.52
CA LEU A 120 3.57 2.42 31.66
C LEU A 120 3.39 3.87 32.08
N ASP A 121 3.73 4.79 31.19
CA ASP A 121 3.55 6.22 31.40
C ASP A 121 2.48 6.85 30.48
N LEU A 122 2.11 8.09 30.81
CA LEU A 122 1.17 8.88 30.01
C LEU A 122 1.70 9.17 28.60
N ASP A 123 3.02 9.27 28.46
CA ASP A 123 3.68 9.59 27.20
C ASP A 123 3.66 8.41 26.21
N ASP A 124 3.45 7.18 26.71
CA ASP A 124 3.31 5.98 25.89
C ASP A 124 1.95 5.89 25.21
N LEU A 125 0.95 6.65 25.68
CA LEU A 125 -0.41 6.59 25.19
C LEU A 125 -0.61 7.46 23.94
N GLY A 126 -1.21 6.87 22.92
CA GLY A 126 -1.76 7.59 21.78
C GLY A 126 -3.12 8.21 22.09
N TYR A 127 -3.61 9.03 21.16
CA TYR A 127 -4.90 9.72 21.26
C TYR A 127 -5.72 9.57 19.97
N ALA A 128 -7.03 9.35 20.13
CA ALA A 128 -8.03 9.41 19.06
C ALA A 128 -9.38 9.94 19.56
N ASP A 129 -10.05 10.79 18.78
CA ASP A 129 -11.35 11.36 19.15
C ASP A 129 -12.47 10.33 19.13
N LEU A 130 -12.43 9.35 18.23
CA LEU A 130 -13.51 8.38 18.08
C LEU A 130 -12.96 6.99 17.76
N VAL A 131 -13.37 6.01 18.55
CA VAL A 131 -13.10 4.59 18.29
C VAL A 131 -14.41 3.82 18.32
N TYR A 132 -14.77 3.17 17.20
CA TYR A 132 -16.01 2.43 17.11
C TYR A 132 -15.87 1.12 16.34
N GLU A 133 -16.64 0.12 16.76
CA GLU A 133 -16.84 -1.14 16.04
C GLU A 133 -18.02 -0.98 15.08
N GLN A 134 -17.77 -1.26 13.80
CA GLN A 134 -18.79 -1.42 12.79
C GLN A 134 -18.70 -2.83 12.20
N SER A 135 -19.84 -3.53 12.24
CA SER A 135 -19.98 -4.81 11.57
C SER A 135 -20.31 -4.57 10.10
N LEU A 136 -19.47 -5.07 9.21
CA LEU A 136 -19.69 -5.10 7.77
C LEU A 136 -19.83 -6.56 7.39
N GLU A 137 -21.02 -6.95 6.96
CA GLU A 137 -21.39 -8.35 6.72
C GLU A 137 -21.15 -9.22 7.97
N ASP A 138 -20.33 -10.26 7.86
CA ASP A 138 -19.99 -11.16 8.97
C ASP A 138 -18.76 -10.70 9.76
N ASP A 139 -18.02 -9.71 9.25
CA ASP A 139 -16.78 -9.23 9.83
C ASP A 139 -16.97 -7.97 10.68
N LYS A 140 -16.13 -7.85 11.70
CA LYS A 140 -16.10 -6.69 12.61
C LYS A 140 -14.87 -5.86 12.35
N PHE A 141 -15.09 -4.58 12.05
CA PHE A 141 -14.04 -3.60 11.85
C PHE A 141 -14.06 -2.58 12.96
N THR A 142 -12.90 -2.29 13.55
CA THR A 142 -12.74 -1.20 14.50
C THR A 142 -12.09 -0.02 13.79
N PHE A 143 -12.81 1.09 13.72
CA PHE A 143 -12.36 2.34 13.13
C PHE A 143 -11.81 3.25 14.23
N ILE A 144 -10.71 3.94 13.92
CA ILE A 144 -10.04 4.89 14.79
C ILE A 144 -9.95 6.19 13.99
N GLU A 145 -10.66 7.21 14.46
CA GLU A 145 -10.84 8.49 13.78
C GLU A 145 -10.48 9.66 14.71
N GLY A 146 -10.17 10.82 14.13
CA GLY A 146 -9.74 12.00 14.88
C GLY A 146 -8.43 11.78 15.63
N VAL A 147 -7.42 11.28 14.92
CA VAL A 147 -6.09 11.03 15.47
C VAL A 147 -5.27 12.32 15.53
N LYS A 148 -4.37 12.42 16.52
CA LYS A 148 -3.54 13.62 16.75
C LYS A 148 -2.68 13.99 15.53
N ASN A 149 -2.05 13.00 14.89
CA ASN A 149 -1.14 13.20 13.77
C ASN A 149 -1.59 12.35 12.57
N PRO A 150 -2.39 12.87 11.62
CA PRO A 150 -2.93 12.06 10.51
C PRO A 150 -1.91 11.74 9.41
N HIS A 151 -0.68 11.32 9.76
CA HIS A 151 0.35 10.90 8.81
C HIS A 151 0.09 9.53 8.20
N SER A 152 -0.66 8.66 8.89
CA SER A 152 -1.02 7.33 8.41
C SER A 152 -2.54 7.23 8.25
N CYS A 153 -3.00 7.21 7.00
CA CYS A 153 -4.39 7.02 6.64
C CYS A 153 -4.68 5.59 6.14
N THR A 154 -5.96 5.20 6.16
CA THR A 154 -6.44 3.93 5.60
C THR A 154 -7.53 4.22 4.57
N VAL A 155 -7.40 3.64 3.37
CA VAL A 155 -8.45 3.63 2.36
C VAL A 155 -9.14 2.28 2.41
N LEU A 156 -10.41 2.26 2.83
CA LEU A 156 -11.22 1.04 2.82
C LEU A 156 -11.85 0.88 1.44
N ILE A 157 -11.53 -0.24 0.78
CA ILE A 157 -12.08 -0.59 -0.54
C ILE A 157 -13.15 -1.65 -0.33
N GLN A 158 -14.35 -1.38 -0.82
CA GLN A 158 -15.46 -2.32 -0.83
C GLN A 158 -15.74 -2.76 -2.27
N GLY A 159 -16.03 -4.05 -2.46
CA GLY A 159 -16.36 -4.59 -3.77
C GLY A 159 -17.11 -5.91 -3.63
N SER A 160 -17.88 -6.26 -4.65
CA SER A 160 -18.70 -7.47 -4.67
C SER A 160 -17.91 -8.75 -4.93
N THR A 161 -16.71 -8.64 -5.50
CA THR A 161 -15.84 -9.77 -5.84
C THR A 161 -14.40 -9.46 -5.48
N ASP A 162 -13.65 -10.47 -5.04
CA ASP A 162 -12.23 -10.33 -4.71
C ASP A 162 -11.40 -9.82 -5.89
N HIS A 163 -11.78 -10.20 -7.12
CA HIS A 163 -11.11 -9.72 -8.33
C HIS A 163 -11.27 -8.21 -8.52
N ALA A 164 -12.49 -7.69 -8.36
CA ALA A 164 -12.75 -6.25 -8.45
C ALA A 164 -12.03 -5.48 -7.33
N ILE A 165 -11.99 -6.02 -6.10
CA ILE A 165 -11.25 -5.41 -4.98
C ILE A 165 -9.76 -5.35 -5.29
N ALA A 166 -9.18 -6.43 -5.83
CA ALA A 166 -7.77 -6.47 -6.21
C ALA A 166 -7.45 -5.43 -7.30
N GLN A 167 -8.28 -5.35 -8.34
CA GLN A 167 -8.11 -4.39 -9.42
C GLN A 167 -8.23 -2.93 -8.93
N MET A 168 -9.22 -2.64 -8.08
CA MET A 168 -9.38 -1.30 -7.48
C MET A 168 -8.19 -0.94 -6.58
N LYS A 169 -7.70 -1.90 -5.79
CA LYS A 169 -6.52 -1.72 -4.94
C LYS A 169 -5.28 -1.36 -5.76
N ASP A 170 -5.05 -2.08 -6.86
CA ASP A 170 -3.90 -1.81 -7.72
C ASP A 170 -4.05 -0.46 -8.42
N ALA A 171 -5.25 -0.12 -8.92
CA ALA A 171 -5.53 1.18 -9.52
C ALA A 171 -5.32 2.36 -8.55
N ILE A 172 -5.79 2.25 -7.30
CA ILE A 172 -5.58 3.28 -6.27
C ILE A 172 -4.09 3.41 -5.94
N LYS A 173 -3.38 2.28 -5.83
CA LYS A 173 -1.95 2.28 -5.54
C LYS A 173 -1.15 2.94 -6.67
N ASP A 174 -1.51 2.69 -7.92
CA ASP A 174 -0.87 3.30 -9.08
C ASP A 174 -1.17 4.80 -9.14
N GLY A 175 -2.41 5.23 -8.89
CA GLY A 175 -2.78 6.64 -8.81
C GLY A 175 -2.07 7.39 -7.68
N LEU A 176 -1.94 6.79 -6.50
CA LEU A 176 -1.21 7.37 -5.37
C LEU A 176 0.29 7.50 -5.69
N ARG A 177 0.88 6.49 -6.32
CA ARG A 177 2.28 6.54 -6.77
C ARG A 177 2.52 7.58 -7.86
N ALA A 178 1.61 7.69 -8.82
CA ALA A 178 1.68 8.73 -9.84
C ALA A 178 1.62 10.13 -9.20
N THR A 179 0.73 10.32 -8.22
CA THR A 179 0.63 11.59 -7.49
C THR A 179 1.89 11.87 -6.67
N GLN A 180 2.42 10.87 -5.97
CA GLN A 180 3.66 10.98 -5.20
C GLN A 180 4.83 11.41 -6.11
N ASN A 181 4.99 10.78 -7.27
CA ASN A 181 6.04 11.12 -8.23
C ASN A 181 5.89 12.57 -8.73
N CYS A 182 4.66 13.07 -8.95
CA CYS A 182 4.45 14.47 -9.31
C CYS A 182 4.91 15.43 -8.21
N VAL A 183 4.66 15.08 -6.94
CA VAL A 183 5.07 15.90 -5.79
C VAL A 183 6.59 15.88 -5.61
N GLU A 184 7.24 14.73 -5.81
CA GLU A 184 8.69 14.59 -5.67
C GLU A 184 9.48 15.26 -6.80
N ASP A 185 9.01 15.15 -8.05
CA ASP A 185 9.70 15.73 -9.22
C ASP A 185 9.45 17.23 -9.40
N GLU A 186 8.37 17.77 -8.80
CA GLU A 186 7.85 19.13 -9.03
C GLU A 186 7.64 19.47 -10.52
N ALA A 187 7.52 18.46 -11.38
CA ALA A 187 7.41 18.59 -12.82
C ALA A 187 6.43 17.59 -13.42
N ILE A 188 5.65 18.05 -14.40
CA ILE A 188 4.67 17.26 -15.15
C ILE A 188 4.86 17.48 -16.64
N VAL A 189 4.51 16.47 -17.43
CA VAL A 189 4.61 16.50 -18.90
C VAL A 189 3.21 16.38 -19.49
N PRO A 190 2.86 17.14 -20.54
CA PRO A 190 1.59 16.95 -21.25
C PRO A 190 1.44 15.51 -21.74
N GLY A 191 0.33 14.87 -21.38
CA GLY A 191 0.06 13.46 -21.70
C GLY A 191 -0.56 13.28 -23.09
N ALA A 192 -1.44 12.28 -23.23
CA ALA A 192 -2.15 11.95 -24.47
C ALA A 192 -1.23 11.71 -25.69
N GLY A 193 -0.02 11.21 -25.46
CA GLY A 193 0.99 10.98 -26.51
C GLY A 193 1.66 12.26 -27.03
N ALA A 194 1.42 13.42 -26.42
CA ALA A 194 1.89 14.70 -26.94
C ALA A 194 3.42 14.83 -26.90
N PHE A 195 4.05 14.28 -25.87
CA PHE A 195 5.51 14.23 -25.76
C PHE A 195 6.11 13.38 -26.88
N GLU A 196 5.56 12.20 -27.16
CA GLU A 196 6.03 11.29 -28.20
C GLU A 196 5.90 11.91 -29.59
N ILE A 197 4.78 12.59 -29.87
CA ILE A 197 4.54 13.32 -31.12
C ILE A 197 5.54 14.48 -31.25
N ALA A 198 5.74 15.26 -30.19
CA ALA A 198 6.69 16.36 -30.19
C ALA A 198 8.13 15.88 -30.42
N ALA A 199 8.53 14.80 -29.76
CA ALA A 199 9.84 14.19 -29.89
C ALA A 199 10.05 13.61 -31.31
N HIS A 200 9.03 13.00 -31.90
CA HIS A 200 9.07 12.53 -33.29
C HIS A 200 9.38 13.67 -34.27
N VAL A 201 8.62 14.78 -34.21
CA VAL A 201 8.83 15.94 -35.09
C VAL A 201 10.22 16.53 -34.89
N HIS A 202 10.69 16.62 -33.63
CA HIS A 202 12.03 17.11 -33.33
C HIS A 202 13.13 16.20 -33.91
N LEU A 203 13.00 14.88 -33.77
CA LEU A 203 13.97 13.92 -34.30
C LEU A 203 13.96 13.88 -35.83
N GLU A 204 12.82 14.08 -36.48
CA GLU A 204 12.74 14.22 -37.95
C GLU A 204 13.46 15.47 -38.46
N GLN A 205 13.45 16.57 -37.70
CA GLN A 205 14.25 17.75 -37.99
C GLN A 205 15.74 17.50 -37.73
N PHE A 206 16.08 16.89 -36.59
CA PHE A 206 17.45 16.53 -36.22
C PHE A 206 18.08 15.53 -37.18
N LYS A 207 17.29 14.63 -37.78
CA LYS A 207 17.74 13.69 -38.81
C LYS A 207 18.43 14.40 -39.99
N ARG A 208 18.05 15.66 -40.29
CA ARG A 208 18.64 16.45 -41.38
C ARG A 208 20.05 16.95 -41.07
N THR A 209 20.44 17.00 -39.80
CA THR A 209 21.78 17.42 -39.37
C THR A 209 22.76 16.26 -39.18
N VAL A 210 22.29 15.01 -39.30
CA VAL A 210 23.09 13.80 -39.10
C VAL A 210 23.48 13.19 -40.45
N ASP A 211 24.77 13.06 -40.68
CA ASP A 211 25.32 12.45 -41.89
C ASP A 211 25.67 10.96 -41.71
N GLY A 212 25.55 10.20 -42.80
CA GLY A 212 25.97 8.80 -42.87
C GLY A 212 24.96 7.80 -42.28
N LYS A 213 25.48 6.63 -41.87
CA LYS A 213 24.67 5.49 -41.37
C LYS A 213 23.83 5.79 -40.12
N PRO A 214 24.28 6.60 -39.13
CA PRO A 214 23.48 6.88 -37.93
C PRO A 214 22.13 7.57 -38.21
N ARG A 215 21.99 8.23 -39.37
CA ARG A 215 20.74 8.85 -39.81
C ARG A 215 19.56 7.86 -39.85
N LEU A 216 19.80 6.62 -40.25
CA LEU A 216 18.78 5.56 -40.26
C LEU A 216 18.33 5.19 -38.84
N GLY A 217 19.26 5.16 -37.89
CA GLY A 217 18.95 4.88 -36.48
C GLY A 217 18.03 5.93 -35.88
N VAL A 218 18.32 7.22 -36.14
CA VAL A 218 17.47 8.34 -35.71
C VAL A 218 16.06 8.24 -36.30
N GLU A 219 15.94 7.89 -37.59
CA GLU A 219 14.64 7.70 -38.24
C GLU A 219 13.82 6.55 -37.63
N ILE A 220 14.46 5.40 -37.39
CA ILE A 220 13.80 4.25 -36.78
C ILE A 220 13.33 4.60 -35.37
N PHE A 221 14.17 5.27 -34.58
CA PHE A 221 13.83 5.69 -33.23
C PHE A 221 12.67 6.71 -33.22
N ALA A 222 12.71 7.70 -34.11
CA ALA A 222 11.62 8.67 -34.26
C ALA A 222 10.29 7.98 -34.59
N LYS A 223 10.29 7.00 -35.51
CA LYS A 223 9.09 6.22 -35.85
C LYS A 223 8.61 5.32 -34.70
N ALA A 224 9.53 4.78 -33.91
CA ALA A 224 9.23 3.92 -32.77
C ALA A 224 8.46 4.68 -31.67
N LEU A 225 8.78 5.95 -31.43
CA LEU A 225 8.06 6.78 -30.44
C LEU A 225 6.55 6.91 -30.74
N LEU A 226 6.17 6.86 -32.02
CA LEU A 226 4.76 6.92 -32.43
C LEU A 226 3.95 5.66 -32.02
N VAL A 227 4.57 4.63 -31.44
CA VAL A 227 3.83 3.45 -30.96
C VAL A 227 2.78 3.82 -29.92
N VAL A 228 3.09 4.74 -28.99
CA VAL A 228 2.17 5.16 -27.93
C VAL A 228 0.89 5.79 -28.48
N PRO A 229 0.94 6.87 -29.30
CA PRO A 229 -0.28 7.44 -29.87
C PRO A 229 -0.99 6.49 -30.84
N LYS A 230 -0.27 5.61 -31.55
CA LYS A 230 -0.89 4.59 -32.41
C LYS A 230 -1.74 3.60 -31.59
N THR A 231 -1.17 3.06 -30.52
CA THR A 231 -1.87 2.11 -29.65
C THR A 231 -3.05 2.77 -28.93
N LEU A 232 -2.96 4.06 -28.56
CA LEU A 232 -4.11 4.80 -28.03
C LEU A 232 -5.27 4.87 -29.03
N LEU A 233 -4.99 5.18 -30.30
CA LEU A 233 -5.99 5.21 -31.37
C LEU A 233 -6.58 3.83 -31.66
N GLU A 234 -5.73 2.81 -31.71
CA GLU A 234 -6.12 1.42 -31.98
C GLU A 234 -7.03 0.88 -30.88
N ASN A 235 -6.68 1.10 -29.60
CA ASN A 235 -7.52 0.71 -28.46
C ASN A 235 -8.85 1.47 -28.43
N SER A 236 -8.93 2.63 -29.09
CA SER A 236 -10.16 3.43 -29.23
C SER A 236 -11.02 2.99 -30.42
N GLY A 237 -10.55 2.05 -31.25
CA GLY A 237 -11.25 1.60 -32.46
C GLY A 237 -11.27 2.65 -33.58
N LEU A 238 -10.37 3.62 -33.56
CA LEU A 238 -10.28 4.70 -34.54
C LEU A 238 -9.29 4.36 -35.66
N ASP A 239 -9.43 5.01 -36.82
CA ASP A 239 -8.46 4.87 -37.90
C ASP A 239 -7.11 5.49 -37.50
N VAL A 240 -6.16 4.61 -37.18
CA VAL A 240 -4.82 4.96 -36.72
C VAL A 240 -4.07 5.81 -37.74
N GLN A 241 -4.23 5.54 -39.05
CA GLN A 241 -3.44 6.24 -40.06
C GLN A 241 -3.95 7.65 -40.31
N ASP A 242 -5.26 7.79 -40.55
CA ASP A 242 -5.88 9.10 -40.82
C ASP A 242 -5.72 10.05 -39.64
N LYS A 243 -6.05 9.58 -38.42
CA LYS A 243 -6.01 10.41 -37.21
C LYS A 243 -4.59 10.80 -36.82
N LEU A 244 -3.63 9.87 -36.91
CA LEU A 244 -2.23 10.19 -36.59
C LEU A 244 -1.65 11.21 -37.56
N LEU A 245 -1.95 11.10 -38.86
CA LEU A 245 -1.51 12.08 -39.86
C LEU A 245 -2.08 13.46 -39.58
N ARG A 246 -3.37 13.54 -39.22
CA ARG A 246 -4.01 14.81 -38.86
C ARG A 246 -3.36 15.45 -37.63
N VAL A 247 -3.02 14.66 -36.61
CA VAL A 247 -2.36 15.14 -35.39
C VAL A 247 -0.94 15.62 -35.66
N LEU A 248 -0.17 14.86 -36.47
CA LEU A 248 1.17 15.26 -36.90
C LEU A 248 1.14 16.56 -37.71
N ALA A 249 0.20 16.68 -38.65
CA ALA A 249 0.03 17.89 -39.44
C ALA A 249 -0.34 19.11 -38.56
N ASP A 250 -1.19 18.93 -37.55
CA ASP A 250 -1.53 20.04 -36.62
C ASP A 250 -0.32 20.49 -35.81
N ARG A 251 0.49 19.54 -35.32
CA ARG A 251 1.73 19.83 -34.58
C ARG A 251 2.75 20.57 -35.44
N GLU A 252 2.96 20.13 -36.68
CA GLU A 252 3.91 20.77 -37.60
C GLU A 252 3.46 22.19 -37.98
N ASN A 253 2.17 22.40 -38.24
CA ASN A 253 1.66 23.70 -38.71
C ASN A 253 1.52 24.74 -37.58
N LYS A 254 1.13 24.32 -36.38
CA LYS A 254 0.79 25.25 -35.28
C LYS A 254 1.89 25.40 -34.23
N HIS A 255 2.93 24.57 -34.27
CA HIS A 255 4.02 24.52 -33.28
C HIS A 255 3.57 24.47 -31.80
N ARG A 256 2.31 24.09 -31.54
CA ARG A 256 1.71 23.97 -30.20
C ARG A 256 1.78 22.55 -29.69
N VAL A 257 1.65 22.34 -28.39
CA VAL A 257 1.53 20.99 -27.82
C VAL A 257 0.23 20.36 -28.32
N VAL A 258 0.32 19.18 -28.92
CA VAL A 258 -0.83 18.46 -29.47
C VAL A 258 -0.75 17.02 -29.01
N GLY A 259 -1.82 16.55 -28.38
CA GLY A 259 -2.05 15.13 -28.08
C GLY A 259 -3.21 14.55 -28.88
N VAL A 260 -3.46 13.28 -28.66
CA VAL A 260 -4.52 12.52 -29.31
C VAL A 260 -5.70 12.36 -28.36
N SER A 261 -6.91 12.75 -28.81
CA SER A 261 -8.13 12.41 -28.07
C SER A 261 -8.52 10.96 -28.30
N VAL A 262 -8.69 10.20 -27.22
CA VAL A 262 -9.19 8.81 -27.25
C VAL A 262 -10.65 8.75 -27.73
N ALA A 263 -11.45 9.81 -27.50
CA ALA A 263 -12.86 9.82 -27.86
C ALA A 263 -13.11 10.13 -29.34
N SER A 264 -12.39 11.10 -29.91
CA SER A 264 -12.63 11.58 -31.28
C SER A 264 -11.49 11.27 -32.27
N GLY A 265 -10.30 10.96 -31.76
CA GLY A 265 -9.07 10.87 -32.55
C GLY A 265 -8.55 12.21 -33.06
N ASP A 266 -9.19 13.31 -32.70
CA ASP A 266 -8.81 14.63 -33.17
C ASP A 266 -7.68 15.24 -32.31
N PRO A 267 -6.89 16.17 -32.87
CA PRO A 267 -5.82 16.85 -32.15
C PRO A 267 -6.38 17.72 -31.02
N ILE A 268 -5.92 17.49 -29.80
CA ILE A 268 -6.29 18.22 -28.59
C ILE A 268 -5.07 18.85 -27.93
N ASP A 269 -5.29 19.85 -27.08
CA ASP A 269 -4.26 20.35 -26.17
C ASP A 269 -4.39 19.62 -24.82
N PRO A 270 -3.45 18.72 -24.46
CA PRO A 270 -3.54 17.94 -23.22
C PRO A 270 -3.58 18.81 -21.97
N ALA A 271 -2.98 20.01 -22.00
CA ALA A 271 -2.94 20.89 -20.84
C ALA A 271 -4.32 21.46 -20.52
N ILE A 272 -5.12 21.75 -21.56
CA ILE A 272 -6.50 22.23 -21.43
C ILE A 272 -7.41 21.11 -20.93
N GLU A 273 -7.22 19.89 -21.41
CA GLU A 273 -7.98 18.70 -20.99
C GLU A 273 -7.54 18.15 -19.62
N GLY A 274 -6.46 18.69 -19.04
CA GLY A 274 -5.94 18.25 -17.74
C GLY A 274 -5.25 16.88 -17.76
N ILE A 275 -4.77 16.43 -18.93
CA ILE A 275 -4.12 15.13 -19.11
C ILE A 275 -2.61 15.30 -19.00
N TYR A 276 -2.03 14.75 -17.94
CA TYR A 276 -0.61 14.85 -17.64
C TYR A 276 0.01 13.48 -17.34
N ASP A 277 1.26 13.33 -17.76
CA ASP A 277 2.13 12.22 -17.44
C ASP A 277 3.24 12.67 -16.48
N ASN A 278 3.70 11.74 -15.63
CA ASN A 278 4.85 11.96 -14.75
C ASN A 278 6.15 12.13 -15.53
N PHE A 279 6.96 13.11 -15.14
CA PHE A 279 8.28 13.34 -15.73
C PHE A 279 9.23 12.14 -15.53
N LEU A 280 9.37 11.64 -14.28
CA LEU A 280 10.22 10.49 -13.98
C LEU A 280 9.88 9.27 -14.85
N VAL A 281 8.60 8.99 -15.09
CA VAL A 281 8.16 7.83 -15.89
C VAL A 281 8.66 7.95 -17.33
N LYS A 282 8.46 9.10 -17.98
CA LYS A 282 8.95 9.33 -19.36
C LYS A 282 10.47 9.29 -19.44
N LYS A 283 11.16 9.89 -18.46
CA LYS A 283 12.63 9.90 -18.37
C LYS A 283 13.19 8.47 -18.27
N GLN A 284 12.64 7.65 -17.38
CA GLN A 284 13.06 6.26 -17.21
C GLN A 284 12.72 5.40 -18.44
N MET A 285 11.53 5.59 -19.01
CA MET A 285 11.11 4.89 -20.24
C MET A 285 12.10 5.15 -21.38
N LEU A 286 12.43 6.41 -21.65
CA LEU A 286 13.39 6.77 -22.70
C LEU A 286 14.83 6.40 -22.38
N GLY A 287 15.21 6.32 -21.10
CA GLY A 287 16.55 5.89 -20.70
C GLY A 287 16.74 4.38 -20.83
N LEU A 288 15.74 3.58 -20.49
CA LEU A 288 15.85 2.12 -20.41
C LEU A 288 15.49 1.41 -21.72
N ALA A 289 14.44 1.85 -22.42
CA ALA A 289 13.96 1.14 -23.60
C ALA A 289 15.01 1.03 -24.72
N PRO A 290 15.78 2.09 -25.07
CA PRO A 290 16.81 1.99 -26.11
C PRO A 290 17.96 1.07 -25.67
N VAL A 291 18.37 1.12 -24.40
CA VAL A 291 19.45 0.27 -23.87
C VAL A 291 19.08 -1.20 -23.95
N LEU A 292 17.84 -1.55 -23.61
CA LEU A 292 17.34 -2.93 -23.73
C LEU A 292 17.24 -3.36 -25.20
N ALA A 293 16.76 -2.49 -26.09
CA ALA A 293 16.70 -2.77 -27.51
C ALA A 293 18.10 -2.98 -28.11
N GLU A 294 19.07 -2.15 -27.75
CA GLU A 294 20.47 -2.30 -28.15
C GLU A 294 21.05 -3.63 -27.69
N GLN A 295 20.84 -4.00 -26.41
CA GLN A 295 21.29 -5.29 -25.89
C GLN A 295 20.72 -6.47 -26.69
N LEU A 296 19.44 -6.42 -27.07
CA LEU A 296 18.82 -7.48 -27.87
C LEU A 296 19.33 -7.51 -29.32
N LEU A 297 19.56 -6.34 -29.92
CA LEU A 297 20.07 -6.24 -31.30
C LEU A 297 21.52 -6.71 -31.43
N LEU A 298 22.30 -6.68 -30.36
CA LEU A 298 23.69 -7.16 -30.32
C LEU A 298 23.81 -8.68 -30.09
N VAL A 299 22.71 -9.39 -29.82
CA VAL A 299 22.73 -10.85 -29.65
C VAL A 299 22.61 -11.53 -31.01
N ASP A 300 23.69 -12.18 -31.44
CA ASP A 300 23.70 -12.97 -32.67
C ASP A 300 23.12 -14.39 -32.46
N GLU A 301 23.39 -15.02 -31.31
CA GLU A 301 22.98 -16.41 -31.04
C GLU A 301 22.56 -16.61 -29.58
N VAL A 302 21.45 -17.34 -29.39
CA VAL A 302 20.94 -17.74 -28.07
C VAL A 302 21.23 -19.22 -27.84
N ILE A 303 22.33 -19.53 -27.16
CA ILE A 303 22.70 -20.91 -26.84
C ILE A 303 22.00 -21.32 -25.54
N ARG A 304 20.97 -22.18 -25.65
CA ARG A 304 20.36 -22.82 -24.47
C ARG A 304 21.11 -24.10 -24.12
N ALA A 305 22.06 -24.00 -23.20
CA ALA A 305 22.75 -25.16 -22.65
C ALA A 305 21.94 -25.77 -21.49
N GLY A 306 21.39 -26.96 -21.71
CA GLY A 306 20.74 -27.77 -20.69
C GLY A 306 20.31 -29.10 -21.30
N LYS A 307 20.56 -30.23 -20.62
CA LYS A 307 19.97 -31.51 -21.03
C LYS A 307 18.46 -31.32 -20.99
N SER A 308 17.78 -31.46 -22.13
CA SER A 308 16.35 -31.79 -22.11
C SER A 308 16.25 -33.05 -21.25
N MET A 309 15.70 -32.93 -20.04
CA MET A 309 15.33 -34.11 -19.28
C MET A 309 14.40 -34.89 -20.20
N LYS A 310 14.89 -36.01 -20.73
CA LYS A 310 14.02 -37.03 -21.30
C LYS A 310 12.94 -37.24 -20.25
N SER A 311 11.69 -36.99 -20.60
CA SER A 311 10.58 -37.53 -19.86
C SER A 311 10.81 -39.03 -19.81
N ASP A 312 11.29 -39.53 -18.67
CA ASP A 312 11.32 -40.97 -18.41
C ASP A 312 9.88 -41.44 -18.56
N GLY A 313 9.64 -42.12 -19.67
CA GLY A 313 8.42 -42.87 -19.92
C GLY A 313 8.36 -44.01 -18.92
N GLY A 314 7.90 -43.68 -17.71
CA GLY A 314 7.47 -44.66 -16.73
C GLY A 314 6.12 -45.21 -17.13
N MET A 315 6.12 -46.38 -17.78
CA MET A 315 5.14 -47.43 -17.50
C MET A 315 5.77 -48.78 -17.87
N GLN A 316 6.38 -49.40 -16.86
CA GLN A 316 6.54 -50.84 -16.78
C GLN A 316 5.14 -51.48 -16.66
N GLY A 317 4.93 -52.58 -17.39
CA GLY A 317 3.94 -53.59 -17.04
C GLY A 317 4.44 -54.51 -15.94
#